data_AF-A0A074YP50-F1
#
_entry.id   AF-A0A074YP50-F1
#
_cell.length_a   1.000
_cell.length_b   1.000
_cell.length_c   1.000
_cell.angle_alpha   90.00
_cell.angle_beta   90.00
_cell.angle_gamma   90.00
#
_symmetry.space_group_name_H-M   'P 1'
#
loop_
_entity.id
_entity.type
_entity.pdbx_description
1 polymer ?
#
loop_
_entity_poly.entity_id
_entity_poly.type
_entity_poly.pdbx_seq_one_letter_code
_entity_poly.pdbx_strand_id
1 'polypeptide(L)'
;MSESKAPSSDPQVPAFLQNKAIDPAATLSYIQDQISIIYRSARANQQDEHLLPPDHDTYTKIYTAIWQYTIAGGNRSNAAHLAGAEIYRVLEREIRSYCIDIREVIFTASDDTDGNTPRKLLSGYVASYHRLANLSILMKNLMKYVERHWIRREIDEKKKNVYLIEDLHKLIWREEVLQISAHNTLSKKGVEDLSDAVAALQEANQGITEHDRKLITDVVKALASLSVTFDS
;
A
#
# COMPACT_ATOMS: atom_id res chain seq x y z
N MET A 1 -49.41 -24.45 -0.46
CA MET A 1 -48.08 -24.31 0.15
C MET A 1 -47.28 -23.39 -0.76
N SER A 2 -47.20 -22.11 -0.40
CA SER A 2 -46.47 -21.10 -1.17
C SER A 2 -45.26 -20.70 -0.35
N GLU A 3 -44.07 -21.07 -0.80
CA GLU A 3 -42.80 -20.67 -0.18
C GLU A 3 -42.57 -19.18 -0.39
N SER A 4 -42.48 -18.46 0.72
CA SER A 4 -42.08 -17.05 0.79
C SER A 4 -40.58 -16.95 0.55
N LYS A 5 -40.19 -16.35 -0.58
CA LYS A 5 -38.80 -16.05 -0.90
C LYS A 5 -38.38 -14.82 -0.08
N ALA A 6 -37.44 -15.02 0.84
CA ALA A 6 -36.87 -13.94 1.65
C ALA A 6 -36.23 -12.86 0.76
N PRO A 7 -36.33 -11.56 1.12
CA PRO A 7 -35.71 -10.49 0.35
C PRO A 7 -34.19 -10.59 0.46
N SER A 8 -33.54 -10.64 -0.70
CA SER A 8 -32.09 -10.52 -0.85
C SER A 8 -31.63 -9.21 -0.21
N SER A 9 -30.74 -9.32 0.78
CA SER A 9 -30.04 -8.21 1.41
C SER A 9 -28.94 -7.72 0.48
N ASP A 10 -29.32 -6.95 -0.54
CA ASP A 10 -28.41 -6.16 -1.35
C ASP A 10 -27.79 -5.06 -0.48
N PRO A 11 -26.45 -4.87 -0.50
CA PRO A 11 -25.82 -3.76 0.21
C PRO A 11 -26.25 -2.44 -0.46
N GLN A 12 -27.24 -1.78 0.15
CA GLN A 12 -27.78 -0.49 -0.29
C GLN A 12 -26.64 0.47 -0.68
N VAL A 13 -26.69 0.97 -1.91
CA VAL A 13 -25.80 2.05 -2.37
C VAL A 13 -25.93 3.21 -1.38
N PRO A 14 -24.83 3.69 -0.77
CA PRO A 14 -24.92 4.75 0.23
C PRO A 14 -25.71 5.96 -0.28
N ALA A 15 -26.59 6.51 0.56
CA ALA A 15 -27.52 7.58 0.18
C ALA A 15 -26.81 8.83 -0.38
N PHE A 16 -25.57 9.09 0.02
CA PHE A 16 -24.78 10.22 -0.49
C PHE A 16 -24.33 10.04 -1.96
N LEU A 17 -24.25 8.80 -2.48
CA LEU A 17 -23.99 8.54 -3.90
C LEU A 17 -25.25 8.68 -4.77
N GLN A 18 -26.44 8.72 -4.15
CA GLN A 18 -27.75 8.80 -4.83
C GLN A 18 -28.28 10.24 -4.94
N ASN A 19 -27.74 11.19 -4.14
CA ASN A 19 -28.26 12.55 -4.05
C ASN A 19 -27.72 13.49 -5.16
N LYS A 20 -28.61 14.36 -5.69
CA LYS A 20 -28.28 15.38 -6.72
C LYS A 20 -27.29 16.46 -6.24
N ALA A 21 -27.12 16.62 -4.92
CA ALA A 21 -26.13 17.49 -4.32
C ALA A 21 -25.14 16.63 -3.53
N ILE A 22 -23.92 16.50 -4.05
CA ILE A 22 -22.84 15.75 -3.40
C ILE A 22 -22.47 16.52 -2.12
N ASP A 23 -22.58 15.88 -0.96
CA ASP A 23 -21.98 16.35 0.28
C ASP A 23 -20.48 15.99 0.24
N PRO A 24 -19.57 16.97 0.06
CA PRO A 24 -18.15 16.68 -0.07
C PRO A 24 -17.57 16.07 1.21
N ALA A 25 -18.04 16.51 2.39
CA ALA A 25 -17.51 16.03 3.67
C ALA A 25 -17.87 14.56 3.90
N ALA A 26 -19.13 14.20 3.69
CA ALA A 26 -19.57 12.80 3.80
C ALA A 26 -18.88 11.90 2.75
N THR A 27 -18.71 12.39 1.52
CA THR A 27 -18.05 11.63 0.45
C THR A 27 -16.57 11.40 0.77
N LEU A 28 -15.87 12.42 1.27
CA LEU A 28 -14.48 12.27 1.69
C LEU A 28 -14.34 11.30 2.86
N SER A 29 -15.20 11.39 3.87
CA SER A 29 -15.19 10.47 5.02
C SER A 29 -15.35 9.02 4.54
N TYR A 30 -16.29 8.78 3.63
CA TYR A 30 -16.46 7.46 3.03
C TYR A 30 -15.20 6.98 2.30
N ILE A 31 -14.57 7.84 1.47
CA ILE A 31 -13.32 7.48 0.77
C ILE A 31 -12.23 7.13 1.78
N GLN A 32 -12.06 7.93 2.83
CA GLN A 32 -11.08 7.69 3.90
C GLN A 32 -11.32 6.33 4.56
N ASP A 33 -12.56 6.05 4.97
CA ASP A 33 -12.93 4.80 5.61
C ASP A 33 -12.64 3.59 4.71
N GLN A 34 -12.97 3.68 3.42
CA GLN A 34 -12.73 2.60 2.47
C GLN A 34 -11.25 2.36 2.22
N ILE A 35 -10.43 3.42 2.09
CA ILE A 35 -8.98 3.28 1.97
C ILE A 35 -8.43 2.61 3.23
N SER A 36 -8.81 3.09 4.42
CA SER A 36 -8.37 2.50 5.70
C SER A 36 -8.78 1.03 5.81
N ILE A 37 -9.99 0.65 5.39
CA ILE A 37 -10.43 -0.76 5.36
C ILE A 37 -9.51 -1.59 4.48
N ILE A 38 -9.18 -1.11 3.27
CA ILE A 38 -8.30 -1.85 2.34
C ILE A 38 -6.92 -2.11 2.96
N TYR A 39 -6.29 -1.09 3.55
CA TYR A 39 -4.99 -1.27 4.21
C TYR A 39 -5.05 -2.13 5.47
N ARG A 40 -6.12 -2.03 6.28
CA ARG A 40 -6.31 -2.89 7.46
C ARG A 40 -6.53 -4.35 7.06
N SER A 41 -7.33 -4.62 6.04
CA SER A 41 -7.54 -5.97 5.51
C SER A 41 -6.24 -6.56 4.95
N ALA A 42 -5.44 -5.75 4.25
CA ALA A 42 -4.12 -6.14 3.78
C ALA A 42 -3.16 -6.53 4.91
N ARG A 43 -3.26 -5.85 6.06
CA ARG A 43 -2.48 -6.15 7.26
C ARG A 43 -2.94 -7.45 7.91
N ALA A 44 -4.26 -7.69 8.01
CA ALA A 44 -4.81 -8.86 8.69
C ALA A 44 -4.52 -10.17 7.93
N ASN A 45 -4.54 -10.14 6.59
CA ASN A 45 -4.36 -11.31 5.74
C ASN A 45 -2.88 -11.62 5.47
N GLN A 46 -2.07 -11.80 6.51
CA GLN A 46 -0.62 -12.05 6.37
C GLN A 46 -0.28 -13.37 5.67
N GLN A 47 -1.22 -14.31 5.62
CA GLN A 47 -1.04 -15.63 5.00
C GLN A 47 -1.39 -15.65 3.50
N ASP A 48 -2.11 -14.64 3.00
CA ASP A 48 -2.47 -14.55 1.58
C ASP A 48 -1.53 -13.55 0.89
N GLU A 49 -0.73 -14.02 -0.07
CA GLU A 49 0.10 -13.15 -0.90
C GLU A 49 -0.75 -12.33 -1.88
N HIS A 50 -1.93 -12.84 -2.25
CA HIS A 50 -2.82 -12.19 -3.17
C HIS A 50 -3.87 -11.40 -2.39
N LEU A 51 -3.75 -10.07 -2.41
CA LEU A 51 -4.85 -9.23 -1.97
C LEU A 51 -6.09 -9.55 -2.80
N LEU A 52 -7.13 -10.06 -2.15
CA LEU A 52 -8.43 -10.14 -2.77
C LEU A 52 -8.89 -8.70 -3.04
N PRO A 53 -9.01 -8.28 -4.32
CA PRO A 53 -9.57 -6.97 -4.60
C PRO A 53 -10.99 -6.91 -4.02
N PRO A 54 -11.47 -5.71 -3.64
CA PRO A 54 -12.87 -5.55 -3.30
C PRO A 54 -13.75 -6.12 -4.41
N ASP A 55 -14.92 -6.65 -4.05
CA ASP A 55 -15.88 -7.10 -5.05
C ASP A 55 -16.22 -5.97 -6.03
N HIS A 56 -16.76 -6.33 -7.19
CA HIS A 56 -16.99 -5.36 -8.26
C HIS A 56 -17.90 -4.19 -7.82
N ASP A 57 -18.88 -4.44 -6.96
CA ASP A 57 -19.81 -3.41 -6.47
C ASP A 57 -19.08 -2.43 -5.55
N THR A 58 -18.34 -2.93 -4.58
CA THR A 58 -17.50 -2.16 -3.66
C THR A 58 -16.45 -1.35 -4.43
N TYR A 59 -15.76 -1.97 -5.38
CA TYR A 59 -14.81 -1.29 -6.26
C TYR A 59 -15.47 -0.12 -7.00
N THR A 60 -16.63 -0.36 -7.61
CA THR A 60 -17.38 0.64 -8.38
C THR A 60 -17.82 1.80 -7.48
N LYS A 61 -18.30 1.51 -6.27
CA LYS A 61 -18.70 2.53 -5.29
C LYS A 61 -17.52 3.41 -4.87
N ILE A 62 -16.37 2.82 -4.54
CA ILE A 62 -15.16 3.56 -4.16
C ILE A 62 -14.67 4.43 -5.31
N TYR A 63 -14.51 3.84 -6.50
CA TYR A 63 -14.07 4.55 -7.70
C TYR A 63 -15.00 5.73 -8.02
N THR A 64 -16.31 5.50 -7.97
CA THR A 64 -17.32 6.54 -8.23
C THR A 64 -17.25 7.66 -7.19
N ALA A 65 -17.11 7.32 -5.90
CA ALA A 65 -16.97 8.31 -4.84
C ALA A 65 -15.73 9.20 -5.05
N ILE A 66 -14.58 8.60 -5.35
CA ILE A 66 -13.33 9.32 -5.65
C ILE A 66 -13.51 10.25 -6.85
N TRP A 67 -14.07 9.74 -7.94
CA TRP A 67 -14.33 10.51 -9.15
C TRP A 67 -15.29 11.69 -8.87
N GLN A 68 -16.41 11.43 -8.19
CA GLN A 68 -17.40 12.44 -7.80
C GLN A 68 -16.78 13.51 -6.91
N TYR A 69 -16.02 13.14 -5.87
CA TYR A 69 -15.34 14.09 -4.99
C TYR A 69 -14.38 14.99 -5.76
N THR A 70 -13.58 14.40 -6.64
CA THR A 70 -12.56 15.12 -7.41
C THR A 70 -13.20 16.09 -8.42
N ILE A 71 -14.31 15.72 -9.05
CA ILE A 71 -15.04 16.58 -10.01
C ILE A 71 -15.93 17.61 -9.31
N ALA A 72 -16.58 17.25 -8.20
CA ALA A 72 -17.37 18.20 -7.42
C ALA A 72 -16.48 19.32 -6.85
N GLY A 73 -15.26 18.99 -6.43
CA GLY A 73 -14.22 19.99 -6.17
C GLY A 73 -13.80 20.74 -7.44
N GLY A 74 -13.71 20.03 -8.57
CA GLY A 74 -13.44 20.52 -9.94
C GLY A 74 -14.17 21.79 -10.39
N ASN A 75 -15.47 21.90 -10.10
CA ASN A 75 -16.33 22.97 -10.61
C ASN A 75 -16.10 24.35 -9.96
N ARG A 76 -15.22 24.44 -8.96
CA ARG A 76 -14.69 25.71 -8.45
C ARG A 76 -13.18 25.61 -8.61
N SER A 77 -12.58 26.36 -9.53
CA SER A 77 -11.18 26.18 -9.99
C SER A 77 -10.13 25.98 -8.86
N ASN A 78 -10.32 26.60 -7.69
CA ASN A 78 -9.45 26.42 -6.52
C ASN A 78 -9.79 25.16 -5.68
N ALA A 79 -11.04 24.71 -5.64
CA ALA A 79 -11.47 23.54 -4.87
C ALA A 79 -11.05 22.21 -5.55
N ALA A 80 -10.83 22.21 -6.85
CA ALA A 80 -10.31 21.07 -7.61
C ALA A 80 -8.90 20.66 -7.14
N HIS A 81 -8.06 21.67 -6.95
CA HIS A 81 -6.70 21.51 -6.44
C HIS A 81 -6.70 21.04 -4.98
N LEU A 82 -7.66 21.50 -4.16
CA LEU A 82 -7.81 21.07 -2.77
C LEU A 82 -8.28 19.61 -2.66
N ALA A 83 -9.25 19.20 -3.48
CA ALA A 83 -9.82 17.85 -3.43
C ALA A 83 -8.79 16.76 -3.77
N GLY A 84 -8.00 16.95 -4.83
CA GLY A 84 -6.94 16.01 -5.21
C GLY A 84 -5.82 15.92 -4.15
N ALA A 85 -5.41 17.07 -3.60
CA ALA A 85 -4.40 17.13 -2.55
C ALA A 85 -4.84 16.41 -1.27
N GLU A 86 -6.10 16.51 -0.92
CA GLU A 86 -6.64 15.88 0.28
C GLU A 86 -6.70 14.35 0.15
N ILE A 87 -7.19 13.82 -0.98
CA ILE A 87 -7.17 12.38 -1.24
C ILE A 87 -5.73 11.86 -1.23
N TYR A 88 -4.79 12.60 -1.85
CA TYR A 88 -3.39 12.21 -1.89
C TYR A 88 -2.76 12.14 -0.48
N ARG A 89 -3.04 13.12 0.38
CA ARG A 89 -2.58 13.12 1.79
C ARG A 89 -3.19 11.98 2.61
N VAL A 90 -4.47 11.67 2.39
CA VAL A 90 -5.11 10.51 3.01
C VAL A 90 -4.37 9.25 2.60
N LEU A 91 -4.15 9.04 1.30
CA LEU A 91 -3.42 7.88 0.80
C LEU A 91 -2.02 7.79 1.42
N GLU A 92 -1.24 8.88 1.40
CA GLU A 92 0.11 8.92 1.97
C GLU A 92 0.10 8.52 3.46
N ARG A 93 -0.85 9.01 4.24
CA ARG A 93 -1.00 8.66 5.65
C ARG A 93 -1.31 7.17 5.85
N GLU A 94 -2.25 6.62 5.09
CA GLU A 94 -2.62 5.20 5.23
C GLU A 94 -1.48 4.28 4.79
N ILE A 95 -0.72 4.62 3.74
CA ILE A 95 0.48 3.86 3.34
C ILE A 95 1.54 3.90 4.44
N ARG A 96 1.82 5.08 5.03
CA ARG A 96 2.80 5.20 6.13
C ARG A 96 2.38 4.37 7.33
N SER A 97 1.13 4.50 7.77
CA SER A 97 0.61 3.70 8.89
C SER A 97 0.78 2.20 8.62
N TYR A 98 0.41 1.75 7.42
CA TYR A 98 0.60 0.36 7.02
C TYR A 98 2.07 -0.07 7.06
N CYS A 99 2.98 0.73 6.51
CA CYS A 99 4.40 0.39 6.47
C CYS A 99 5.05 0.33 7.85
N ILE A 100 4.69 1.24 8.76
CA ILE A 100 5.15 1.24 10.16
C ILE A 100 4.72 -0.06 10.85
N ASP A 101 3.44 -0.42 10.74
CA ASP A 101 2.89 -1.65 11.32
C ASP A 101 3.59 -2.90 10.75
N ILE A 102 3.80 -2.93 9.44
CA ILE A 102 4.43 -4.07 8.75
C ILE A 102 5.91 -4.19 9.11
N ARG A 103 6.61 -3.06 9.31
CA ARG A 103 7.99 -3.10 9.79
C ARG A 103 8.07 -3.81 11.15
N GLU A 104 7.19 -3.45 12.08
CA GLU A 104 7.16 -4.09 13.40
C GLU A 104 6.96 -5.61 13.26
N VAL A 105 6.08 -6.05 12.36
CA VAL A 105 5.86 -7.48 12.09
C VAL A 105 7.11 -8.16 11.51
N ILE A 106 7.73 -7.58 10.48
CA ILE A 106 8.85 -8.22 9.77
C ILE A 106 10.07 -8.38 10.69
N PHE A 107 10.38 -7.35 11.48
CA PHE A 107 11.65 -7.24 12.20
C PHE A 107 11.53 -7.51 13.72
N THR A 108 10.33 -7.72 14.27
CA THR A 108 10.15 -8.20 15.65
C THR A 108 9.97 -9.73 15.69
N ALA A 109 9.49 -10.33 14.59
CA ALA A 109 9.37 -11.79 14.47
C ALA A 109 10.72 -12.54 14.44
N SER A 110 11.84 -11.82 14.50
CA SER A 110 13.19 -12.37 14.48
C SER A 110 13.76 -12.76 15.84
N ASP A 111 13.10 -12.46 16.96
CA ASP A 111 13.58 -12.83 18.31
C ASP A 111 13.28 -14.28 18.73
N ASP A 112 12.68 -15.09 17.85
CA ASP A 112 12.41 -16.51 18.12
C ASP A 112 13.71 -17.35 18.11
N THR A 113 13.94 -18.05 19.22
CA THR A 113 15.11 -18.90 19.55
C THR A 113 15.32 -20.16 18.66
N ASP A 114 14.56 -20.33 17.58
CA ASP A 114 14.48 -21.58 16.81
C ASP A 114 15.50 -21.70 15.66
N GLY A 115 16.46 -20.78 15.55
CA GLY A 115 17.55 -20.84 14.55
C GLY A 115 17.13 -20.69 13.08
N ASN A 116 15.83 -20.61 12.79
CA ASN A 116 15.27 -20.36 11.45
C ASN A 116 14.89 -18.87 11.23
N THR A 117 15.38 -18.01 12.12
CA THR A 117 15.17 -16.56 12.16
C THR A 117 15.46 -15.85 10.84
N PRO A 118 16.62 -16.10 10.17
CA PRO A 118 16.93 -15.41 8.92
C PRO A 118 15.94 -15.72 7.80
N ARG A 119 15.51 -16.98 7.68
CA ARG A 119 14.55 -17.42 6.66
C ARG A 119 13.18 -16.77 6.87
N LYS A 120 12.70 -16.76 8.12
CA LYS A 120 11.42 -16.13 8.49
C LYS A 120 11.43 -14.65 8.14
N LEU A 121 12.52 -13.94 8.46
CA LEU A 121 12.69 -12.52 8.16
C LEU A 121 12.63 -12.26 6.65
N LEU A 122 13.46 -12.94 5.85
CA LEU A 122 13.49 -12.73 4.40
C LEU A 122 12.15 -13.08 3.74
N SER A 123 11.53 -14.19 4.15
CA SER A 123 10.22 -14.61 3.62
C SER A 123 9.12 -13.61 3.99
N GLY A 124 9.11 -13.13 5.23
CA GLY A 124 8.17 -12.11 5.72
C GLY A 124 8.33 -10.79 4.98
N TYR A 125 9.57 -10.39 4.69
CA TYR A 125 9.87 -9.20 3.90
C TYR A 125 9.33 -9.32 2.46
N VAL A 126 9.66 -10.39 1.74
CA VAL A 126 9.22 -10.60 0.34
C VAL A 126 7.70 -10.63 0.25
N ALA A 127 7.03 -11.43 1.09
CA ALA A 127 5.57 -11.54 1.08
C ALA A 127 4.91 -10.18 1.37
N SER A 128 5.45 -9.41 2.32
CA SER A 128 4.92 -8.09 2.66
C SER A 128 5.17 -7.05 1.56
N TYR A 129 6.32 -7.12 0.89
CA TYR A 129 6.61 -6.26 -0.25
C TYR A 129 5.68 -6.54 -1.44
N HIS A 130 5.43 -7.82 -1.77
CA HIS A 130 4.48 -8.20 -2.82
C HIS A 130 3.07 -7.72 -2.52
N ARG A 131 2.62 -7.81 -1.26
CA ARG A 131 1.33 -7.23 -0.85
C ARG A 131 1.28 -5.72 -1.04
N LEU A 132 2.33 -4.98 -0.67
CA LEU A 132 2.39 -3.55 -0.94
C LEU A 132 2.32 -3.26 -2.45
N ALA A 133 3.04 -4.02 -3.27
CA ALA A 133 3.00 -3.85 -4.73
C ALA A 133 1.58 -4.05 -5.27
N ASN A 134 0.87 -5.08 -4.81
CA ASN A 134 -0.53 -5.33 -5.16
C ASN A 134 -1.46 -4.20 -4.70
N LEU A 135 -1.28 -3.69 -3.46
CA LEU A 135 -2.00 -2.52 -2.96
C LEU A 135 -1.77 -1.28 -3.83
N SER A 136 -0.54 -1.07 -4.28
CA SER A 136 -0.18 0.08 -5.10
C SER A 136 -0.90 0.06 -6.45
N ILE A 137 -1.02 -1.12 -7.07
CA ILE A 137 -1.76 -1.32 -8.32
C ILE A 137 -3.26 -1.09 -8.10
N LEU A 138 -3.83 -1.64 -7.03
CA LEU A 138 -5.24 -1.44 -6.68
C LEU A 138 -5.54 0.04 -6.46
N MET A 139 -4.73 0.74 -5.66
CA MET A 139 -4.92 2.17 -5.39
C MET A 139 -4.77 3.01 -6.63
N LYS A 140 -3.78 2.74 -7.48
CA LYS A 140 -3.64 3.42 -8.78
C LYS A 140 -4.89 3.25 -9.63
N ASN A 141 -5.46 2.05 -9.66
CA ASN A 141 -6.67 1.79 -10.44
C ASN A 141 -7.89 2.53 -9.87
N LEU A 142 -8.08 2.52 -8.55
CA LEU A 142 -9.16 3.25 -7.87
C LEU A 142 -9.03 4.77 -8.01
N MET A 143 -7.80 5.29 -8.00
CA MET A 143 -7.50 6.72 -8.04
C MET A 143 -6.99 7.19 -9.40
N LYS A 144 -7.24 6.43 -10.47
CA LYS A 144 -6.75 6.74 -11.83
C LYS A 144 -7.08 8.15 -12.28
N TYR A 145 -8.25 8.66 -11.89
CA TYR A 145 -8.66 10.03 -12.20
C TYR A 145 -7.80 11.07 -11.47
N VAL A 146 -7.55 10.88 -10.17
CA VAL A 146 -6.69 11.75 -9.35
C VAL A 146 -5.27 11.75 -9.89
N GLU A 147 -4.73 10.58 -10.23
CA GLU A 147 -3.39 10.47 -10.81
C GLU A 147 -3.27 11.24 -12.12
N ARG A 148 -4.25 11.09 -13.01
CA ARG A 148 -4.23 11.73 -14.33
C ARG A 148 -4.37 13.25 -14.26
N HIS A 149 -5.28 13.75 -13.42
CA HIS A 149 -5.72 15.14 -13.49
C HIS A 149 -5.13 16.04 -12.40
N TRP A 150 -4.75 15.47 -11.26
CA TRP A 150 -4.11 16.21 -10.17
C TRP A 150 -2.63 15.87 -10.09
N ILE A 151 -2.26 14.62 -9.79
CA ILE A 151 -0.85 14.23 -9.52
C ILE A 151 0.08 14.63 -10.67
N ARG A 152 -0.23 14.24 -11.91
CA ARG A 152 0.61 14.57 -13.08
C ARG A 152 0.75 16.07 -13.28
N ARG A 153 -0.33 16.83 -13.07
CA ARG A 153 -0.29 18.29 -13.17
C ARG A 153 0.65 18.89 -12.11
N GLU A 154 0.57 18.43 -10.85
CA GLU A 154 1.45 18.93 -9.79
C GLU A 154 2.93 18.59 -10.08
N ILE A 155 3.20 17.43 -10.68
CA ILE A 155 4.54 17.04 -11.15
C ILE A 155 5.01 17.97 -12.28
N ASP A 156 4.15 18.23 -13.27
CA ASP A 156 4.45 19.13 -14.39
C ASP A 156 4.70 20.58 -13.91
N GLU A 157 3.99 21.00 -12.87
CA GLU A 157 4.18 22.28 -12.15
C GLU A 157 5.41 22.28 -11.21
N LYS A 158 6.22 21.21 -11.23
CA LYS A 158 7.46 21.03 -10.44
C LYS A 158 7.24 21.13 -8.94
N LYS A 159 6.06 20.73 -8.46
CA LYS A 159 5.81 20.66 -7.03
C LYS A 159 6.66 19.54 -6.42
N LYS A 160 7.42 19.90 -5.39
CA LYS A 160 8.23 18.93 -4.66
C LYS A 160 7.33 17.95 -3.90
N ASN A 161 7.80 16.72 -3.74
CA ASN A 161 7.18 15.67 -2.92
C ASN A 161 5.81 15.18 -3.42
N VAL A 162 5.52 15.31 -4.72
CA VAL A 162 4.38 14.64 -5.35
C VAL A 162 4.92 13.56 -6.28
N TYR A 163 4.42 12.34 -6.10
CA TYR A 163 4.85 11.15 -6.82
C TYR A 163 3.63 10.45 -7.42
N LEU A 164 3.83 9.66 -8.49
CA LEU A 164 2.79 8.75 -8.96
C LEU A 164 2.43 7.76 -7.85
N ILE A 165 1.22 7.19 -7.89
CA ILE A 165 0.70 6.39 -6.77
C ILE A 165 1.63 5.21 -6.47
N GLU A 166 2.05 4.46 -7.49
CA GLU A 166 2.98 3.35 -7.31
C GLU A 166 4.35 3.80 -6.75
N ASP A 167 4.85 4.95 -7.21
CA ASP A 167 6.13 5.48 -6.75
C ASP A 167 6.06 6.00 -5.31
N LEU A 168 4.91 6.56 -4.90
CA LEU A 168 4.64 6.95 -3.52
C LEU A 168 4.71 5.75 -2.58
N HIS A 169 4.15 4.60 -2.97
CA HIS A 169 4.23 3.37 -2.16
C HIS A 169 5.68 2.92 -1.99
N LYS A 170 6.45 2.92 -3.08
CA LYS A 170 7.88 2.56 -3.06
C LYS A 170 8.70 3.51 -2.19
N LEU A 171 8.46 4.81 -2.31
CA LEU A 171 9.11 5.82 -1.48
C LEU A 171 8.84 5.59 0.00
N ILE A 172 7.56 5.44 0.38
CA ILE A 172 7.18 5.25 1.78
C ILE A 172 7.72 3.91 2.31
N TRP A 173 7.74 2.85 1.51
CA TRP A 173 8.36 1.59 1.93
C TRP A 173 9.85 1.76 2.22
N ARG A 174 10.57 2.52 1.37
CA ARG A 174 11.98 2.84 1.61
C ARG A 174 12.16 3.64 2.91
N GLU A 175 11.33 4.64 3.14
CA GLU A 175 11.41 5.51 4.31
C GLU A 175 11.05 4.78 5.60
N GLU A 176 9.95 4.04 5.62
CA GLU A 176 9.38 3.49 6.85
C GLU A 176 9.86 2.06 7.14
N VAL A 177 9.97 1.20 6.11
CA VAL A 177 10.37 -0.22 6.30
C VAL A 177 11.88 -0.38 6.26
N LEU A 178 12.53 0.21 5.25
CA LEU A 178 13.99 0.13 5.10
C LEU A 178 14.75 1.22 5.87
N GLN A 179 14.05 2.23 6.39
CA GLN A 179 14.62 3.37 7.12
C GLN A 179 15.62 4.19 6.30
N ILE A 180 15.43 4.22 4.98
CA ILE A 180 16.22 5.01 4.03
C ILE A 180 15.52 6.37 3.85
N SER A 181 15.98 7.39 4.57
CA SER A 181 15.48 8.77 4.40
C SER A 181 16.40 9.60 3.49
N ALA A 182 15.81 10.54 2.74
CA ALA A 182 16.52 11.50 1.90
C ALA A 182 17.18 12.65 2.70
N HIS A 183 16.79 12.87 3.97
CA HIS A 183 17.10 14.11 4.70
C HIS A 183 17.92 13.97 5.98
N ASN A 184 18.30 12.77 6.41
CA ASN A 184 19.16 12.63 7.59
C ASN A 184 20.05 11.38 7.50
N THR A 185 21.26 11.50 8.04
CA THR A 185 22.29 10.47 8.07
C THR A 185 21.82 9.29 8.93
N LEU A 186 21.39 8.24 8.22
CA LEU A 186 21.39 6.81 8.56
C LEU A 186 20.64 6.33 9.80
N SER A 187 19.64 5.49 9.50
CA SER A 187 19.77 4.09 9.87
C SER A 187 19.31 3.27 8.66
N LYS A 188 20.20 2.73 7.82
CA LYS A 188 19.84 1.77 6.74
C LYS A 188 19.44 0.43 7.37
N LYS A 189 18.84 0.45 8.57
CA LYS A 189 18.69 -0.69 9.46
C LYS A 189 17.97 -1.83 8.79
N GLY A 190 16.88 -1.53 8.08
CA GLY A 190 16.13 -2.57 7.38
C GLY A 190 16.95 -3.25 6.29
N VAL A 191 17.87 -2.54 5.62
CA VAL A 191 18.80 -3.14 4.64
C VAL A 191 19.90 -3.93 5.33
N GLU A 192 20.44 -3.41 6.43
CA GLU A 192 21.46 -4.09 7.26
C GLU A 192 20.90 -5.39 7.84
N ASP A 193 19.74 -5.35 8.49
CA ASP A 193 19.00 -6.51 9.02
C ASP A 193 18.76 -7.59 7.93
N LEU A 194 18.40 -7.17 6.71
CA LEU A 194 18.23 -8.08 5.56
C LEU A 194 19.57 -8.66 5.09
N SER A 195 20.64 -7.85 5.08
CA SER A 195 21.98 -8.29 4.68
C SER A 195 22.53 -9.32 5.65
N ASP A 196 22.39 -9.07 6.95
CA ASP A 196 22.79 -9.97 8.03
C ASP A 196 22.03 -11.30 7.95
N ALA A 197 20.72 -11.24 7.68
CA ALA A 197 19.91 -12.44 7.46
C ALA A 197 20.36 -13.24 6.21
N VAL A 198 20.72 -12.56 5.12
CA VAL A 198 21.27 -13.23 3.92
C VAL A 198 22.62 -13.89 4.24
N ALA A 199 23.53 -13.18 4.92
CA ALA A 199 24.83 -13.72 5.32
C ALA A 199 24.68 -14.94 6.24
N ALA A 200 23.80 -14.85 7.25
CA ALA A 200 23.52 -15.96 8.17
C ALA A 200 22.97 -17.20 7.45
N LEU A 201 22.14 -17.03 6.42
CA LEU A 201 21.67 -18.17 5.59
C LEU A 201 22.78 -18.78 4.73
N GLN A 202 23.74 -17.98 4.28
CA GLN A 202 24.87 -18.45 3.49
C GLN A 202 25.90 -19.20 4.33
N GLU A 203 26.12 -18.78 5.58
CA GLU A 203 27.07 -19.37 6.53
C GLU A 203 26.53 -20.63 7.24
N ALA A 204 25.22 -20.83 7.26
CA ALA A 204 24.63 -22.04 7.84
C ALA A 204 25.17 -23.30 7.13
N ASN A 205 26.02 -24.02 7.85
CA ASN A 205 26.97 -25.08 7.44
C ASN A 205 26.40 -26.33 6.71
N GLN A 206 25.17 -26.30 6.18
CA GLN A 206 24.56 -27.41 5.42
C GLN A 206 24.35 -27.10 3.93
N GLY A 207 24.86 -25.98 3.45
CA GLY A 207 24.71 -25.56 2.06
C GLY A 207 23.38 -24.86 1.80
N ILE A 208 23.43 -23.83 0.96
CA ILE A 208 22.26 -23.04 0.58
C ILE A 208 21.30 -23.94 -0.20
N THR A 209 20.08 -24.12 0.31
CA THR A 209 19.06 -24.89 -0.42
C THR A 209 18.60 -24.12 -1.66
N GLU A 210 18.02 -24.80 -2.66
CA GLU A 210 17.44 -24.13 -3.83
C GLU A 210 16.34 -23.12 -3.43
N HIS A 211 15.59 -23.46 -2.37
CA HIS A 211 14.61 -22.55 -1.78
C HIS A 211 15.26 -21.26 -1.26
N ASP A 212 16.42 -21.35 -0.61
CA ASP A 212 17.16 -20.18 -0.11
C ASP A 212 17.69 -19.31 -1.22
N ARG A 213 18.24 -19.92 -2.28
CA ARG A 213 18.65 -19.18 -3.48
C ARG A 213 17.49 -18.39 -4.08
N LYS A 214 16.32 -19.02 -4.21
CA LYS A 214 15.12 -18.35 -4.71
C LYS A 214 14.70 -17.20 -3.80
N LEU A 215 14.68 -17.41 -2.48
CA LEU A 215 14.29 -16.38 -1.52
C LEU A 215 15.24 -15.17 -1.55
N ILE A 216 16.56 -15.40 -1.55
CA ILE A 216 17.57 -14.34 -1.67
C ILE A 216 17.37 -13.58 -2.99
N THR A 217 17.13 -14.29 -4.09
CA THR A 217 16.87 -13.67 -5.41
C THR A 217 15.63 -12.78 -5.38
N ASP A 218 14.55 -13.21 -4.72
CA ASP A 218 13.31 -12.45 -4.62
C ASP A 218 13.50 -11.19 -3.74
N VAL A 219 14.29 -11.27 -2.65
CA VAL A 219 14.70 -10.10 -1.85
C VAL A 219 15.51 -9.11 -2.68
N VAL A 220 16.51 -9.59 -3.44
CA VAL A 220 17.34 -8.73 -4.31
C VAL A 220 16.48 -8.04 -5.37
N LYS A 221 15.52 -8.74 -5.98
CA LYS A 221 14.59 -8.15 -6.95
C LYS A 221 13.71 -7.07 -6.29
N ALA A 222 13.19 -7.32 -5.09
CA ALA A 222 12.41 -6.35 -4.34
C ALA A 222 13.23 -5.08 -4.06
N LEU A 223 14.45 -5.22 -3.54
CA LEU A 223 15.36 -4.09 -3.29
C LEU A 223 15.72 -3.34 -4.58
N ALA A 224 16.03 -4.06 -5.66
CA ALA A 224 16.36 -3.47 -6.95
C ALA A 224 15.20 -2.63 -7.51
N SER A 225 13.95 -3.09 -7.35
CA SER A 225 12.76 -2.33 -7.76
C SER A 225 12.55 -1.04 -6.96
N LEU A 226 13.18 -0.93 -5.79
CA LEU A 226 13.25 0.27 -4.95
C LEU A 226 14.50 1.12 -5.23
N SER A 227 15.35 0.73 -6.19
CA SER A 227 16.67 1.31 -6.45
C SER A 227 17.61 1.22 -5.23
N VAL A 228 17.52 0.12 -4.48
CA VAL A 228 18.39 -0.20 -3.34
C VAL A 228 19.23 -1.42 -3.71
N THR A 229 20.51 -1.38 -3.39
CA THR A 229 21.45 -2.50 -3.57
C THR A 229 22.06 -2.86 -2.23
N PHE A 230 22.47 -4.12 -2.07
CA PHE A 230 23.38 -4.49 -0.99
C PHE A 230 24.74 -3.83 -1.27
N ASP A 231 25.22 -3.02 -0.34
CA ASP A 231 26.57 -2.47 -0.41
C ASP A 231 27.53 -3.65 -0.19
N SER A 232 28.37 -3.93 -1.20
CA SER A 232 29.34 -5.05 -1.21
C SER A 232 30.59 -4.73 -0.40
#